data_AF-R5AID0-F1
#
_entry.id   AF-R5AID0-F1
#
_cell.length_a   1.000
_cell.length_b   1.000
_cell.length_c   1.000
_cell.angle_alpha   90.00
_cell.angle_beta   90.00
_cell.angle_gamma   90.00
#
_symmetry.space_group_name_H-M   'P 1'
#
loop_
_entity.id
_entity.type
_entity.pdbx_description
1 polymer ?
#
loop_
_entity_poly.entity_id
_entity_poly.type
_entity_poly.pdbx_seq_one_letter_code
_entity_poly.pdbx_strand_id
1 'polypeptide(L)'
;MFASAGVPLLRADNARILGWQRVREYLAAAEDGTPRLRIMANCENLIRTLPLLTFDEHNAEDVAGNAEDHAAEALRYGLMSRPVQARQQQRRQPLRYDPFAVPKRQGSVFQGL
;
A
#
# COMPACT_ATOMS: atom_id res chain seq x y z
N MET A 1 31.40 6.33 8.07
CA MET A 1 31.00 7.41 7.15
C MET A 1 29.67 8.09 7.51
N PHE A 2 28.59 7.44 7.96
CA PHE A 2 27.46 8.16 8.60
C PHE A 2 27.48 8.06 10.14
N ALA A 3 27.70 6.85 10.68
CA ALA A 3 27.84 6.63 12.12
C ALA A 3 29.01 7.43 12.75
N SER A 4 30.13 7.55 12.02
CA SER A 4 31.28 8.35 12.44
C SER A 4 30.99 9.86 12.50
N ALA A 5 29.94 10.33 11.82
CA ALA A 5 29.47 11.71 11.88
C ALA A 5 28.32 11.89 12.90
N GLY A 6 28.05 10.88 13.75
CA GLY A 6 27.02 10.93 14.79
C GLY A 6 25.60 10.62 14.33
N VAL A 7 25.40 10.14 13.09
CA VAL A 7 24.07 9.75 12.60
C VAL A 7 23.71 8.37 13.15
N PRO A 8 22.61 8.20 13.91
CA PRO A 8 22.18 6.91 14.40
C PRO A 8 21.73 6.01 13.24
N LEU A 9 22.18 4.76 13.24
CA LEU A 9 21.85 3.78 12.22
C LEU A 9 20.97 2.68 12.81
N LEU A 10 19.88 2.37 12.13
CA LEU A 10 19.02 1.22 12.41
C LEU A 10 19.13 0.25 11.25
N ARG A 11 19.24 -1.05 11.56
CA ARG A 11 19.21 -2.09 10.53
C ARG A 11 17.80 -2.13 9.92
N ALA A 12 17.73 -2.02 8.60
CA ALA A 12 16.47 -2.12 7.88
C ALA A 12 15.95 -3.57 7.83
N ASP A 13 14.63 -3.70 7.84
CA ASP A 13 13.95 -4.97 7.56
C ASP A 13 13.83 -5.18 6.04
N ASN A 14 14.37 -6.30 5.56
CA ASN A 14 14.45 -6.64 4.14
C ASN A 14 13.31 -7.57 3.68
N ALA A 15 12.28 -7.81 4.49
CA ALA A 15 11.08 -8.52 4.02
C ALA A 15 10.30 -7.69 2.99
N ARG A 16 10.66 -7.84 1.70
CA ARG A 16 10.12 -7.06 0.57
C ARG A 16 8.60 -7.13 0.47
N ILE A 17 8.03 -8.34 0.39
CA ILE A 17 6.58 -8.56 0.24
C ILE A 17 5.78 -7.87 1.37
N LEU A 18 6.18 -8.11 2.63
CA LEU A 18 5.54 -7.46 3.78
C LEU A 18 5.72 -5.94 3.77
N GLY A 19 6.89 -5.46 3.34
CA GLY A 19 7.15 -4.04 3.17
C GLY A 19 6.25 -3.39 2.13
N TRP A 20 6.06 -4.02 0.97
CA TRP A 20 5.18 -3.49 -0.08
C TRP A 20 3.72 -3.52 0.32
N GLN A 21 3.27 -4.58 0.99
CA GLN A 21 1.94 -4.61 1.59
C GLN A 21 1.75 -3.44 2.56
N ARG A 22 2.77 -3.15 3.39
CA ARG A 22 2.73 -2.02 4.31
C ARG A 22 2.63 -0.67 3.60
N VAL A 23 3.37 -0.47 2.51
CA VAL A 23 3.24 0.73 1.67
C VAL A 23 1.80 0.88 1.17
N ARG A 24 1.20 -0.21 0.65
CA ARG A 24 -0.19 -0.23 0.20
C ARG A 24 -1.17 0.12 1.32
N GLU A 25 -0.98 -0.41 2.53
CA GLU A 25 -1.83 -0.11 3.70
C GLU A 25 -1.78 1.36 4.12
N TYR A 26 -0.63 2.01 4.00
CA TYR A 26 -0.46 3.43 4.33
C TYR A 26 -1.07 4.37 3.29
N LEU A 27 -1.10 3.95 2.02
CA LEU A 27 -1.74 4.66 0.92
C LEU A 27 -3.24 4.38 0.82
N ALA A 28 -3.72 3.29 1.42
CA ALA A 28 -5.14 2.99 1.50
C ALA A 28 -5.88 4.01 2.39
N ALA A 29 -7.16 4.22 2.09
CA ALA A 29 -8.02 5.10 2.88
C ALA A 29 -8.12 4.60 4.35
N ALA A 30 -7.90 5.53 5.28
CA ALA A 30 -8.19 5.33 6.69
C ALA A 30 -9.70 5.49 6.96
N GLU A 31 -10.08 5.48 8.24
CA GLU A 31 -11.48 5.59 8.66
C GLU A 31 -12.12 6.93 8.31
N ASP A 32 -11.30 7.99 8.19
CA ASP A 32 -11.71 9.33 7.78
C ASP A 32 -11.74 9.52 6.25
N GLY A 33 -11.47 8.45 5.48
CA GLY A 33 -11.41 8.50 4.02
C GLY A 33 -10.09 9.04 3.45
N THR A 34 -9.12 9.41 4.29
CA THR A 34 -7.82 9.93 3.85
C THR A 34 -6.69 8.91 4.08
N PRO A 35 -5.64 8.88 3.23
CA PRO A 35 -4.51 7.99 3.45
C PRO A 35 -3.69 8.42 4.66
N ARG A 36 -3.11 7.45 5.38
CA ARG A 36 -2.24 7.71 6.55
C ARG A 36 -0.90 8.29 6.14
N LEU A 37 -0.44 8.00 4.92
CA LEU A 37 0.76 8.58 4.33
C LEU A 37 0.38 9.75 3.43
N ARG A 38 1.01 10.91 3.66
CA ARG A 38 0.93 12.09 2.81
C ARG A 38 2.33 12.40 2.29
N ILE A 39 2.45 12.52 0.97
CA ILE A 39 3.71 12.81 0.29
C ILE A 39 3.69 14.28 -0.12
N MET A 40 4.75 15.03 0.20
CA MET A 40 4.86 16.44 -0.15
C MET A 40 5.16 16.61 -1.65
N ALA A 41 4.67 17.69 -2.25
CA ALA A 41 4.78 17.93 -3.69
C ALA A 41 6.23 18.03 -4.20
N ASN A 42 7.20 18.37 -3.35
CA ASN A 42 8.63 18.44 -3.69
C ASN A 42 9.34 17.09 -3.63
N CYS A 43 8.66 15.99 -3.28
CA CYS A 43 9.22 14.63 -3.35
C CYS A 43 9.16 14.09 -4.79
N GLU A 44 9.73 14.84 -5.74
CA GLU A 44 9.58 14.63 -7.18
C GLU A 44 9.99 13.22 -7.62
N ASN A 45 11.11 12.72 -7.12
CA ASN A 45 11.60 11.37 -7.42
C ASN A 45 10.64 10.28 -6.94
N LEU A 46 10.07 10.42 -5.75
CA LEU A 46 9.13 9.43 -5.23
C LEU A 46 7.80 9.50 -6.01
N ILE A 47 7.31 10.71 -6.29
CA ILE A 47 6.03 10.91 -6.98
C ILE A 47 6.09 10.37 -8.41
N ARG A 48 7.21 10.53 -9.12
CA ARG A 48 7.33 10.02 -10.49
C ARG A 48 7.54 8.51 -10.56
N THR A 49 8.24 7.89 -9.59
CA THR A 49 8.60 6.46 -9.68
C THR A 49 7.58 5.55 -9.00
N LEU A 50 7.01 5.95 -7.86
CA LEU A 50 6.11 5.09 -7.08
C LEU A 50 4.89 4.59 -7.88
N PRO A 51 4.21 5.41 -8.72
CA PRO A 51 3.10 4.94 -9.53
C PRO A 51 3.51 4.06 -10.73
N LEU A 52 4.79 4.09 -11.12
CA LEU A 52 5.32 3.33 -12.27
C LEU A 52 5.80 1.92 -11.87
N LEU A 53 5.81 1.59 -10.58
CA LEU A 53 6.20 0.26 -10.13
C LEU A 53 5.20 -0.79 -10.63
N THR A 54 5.71 -1.84 -11.27
CA THR A 54 4.94 -2.98 -11.74
C THR A 54 5.21 -4.21 -10.90
N PHE A 55 4.28 -5.16 -10.93
CA PHE A 55 4.46 -6.46 -10.30
C PHE A 55 5.60 -7.25 -10.97
N ASP A 56 6.29 -8.05 -10.16
CA ASP A 56 7.27 -9.02 -10.67
C ASP A 56 6.55 -10.13 -11.47
N GLU A 57 7.19 -10.58 -12.56
CA GLU A 57 6.62 -11.59 -13.48
C GLU A 57 6.42 -12.96 -12.82
N HIS A 58 7.24 -13.30 -11.83
CA HIS A 58 7.24 -14.60 -11.16
C HIS A 58 6.64 -14.52 -9.75
N ASN A 59 6.65 -13.34 -9.15
CA ASN A 59 6.10 -13.10 -7.81
C ASN A 59 5.19 -11.88 -7.77
N ALA A 60 3.91 -12.08 -8.03
CA ALA A 60 2.91 -11.00 -8.09
C ALA A 60 2.75 -10.20 -6.78
N GLU A 61 3.28 -10.66 -5.65
CA GLU A 61 3.25 -9.91 -4.39
C GLU A 61 4.43 -8.94 -4.20
N ASP A 62 5.45 -9.02 -5.07
CA ASP A 62 6.64 -8.16 -5.09
C ASP A 62 6.67 -7.25 -6.33
N VAL A 63 7.56 -6.26 -6.29
CA VAL A 63 7.82 -5.32 -7.38
C VAL A 63 8.93 -5.85 -8.29
N ALA A 64 8.78 -5.67 -9.60
CA ALA A 64 9.75 -6.07 -10.61
C ALA A 64 11.14 -5.44 -10.37
N GLY A 65 12.19 -6.26 -10.46
CA GLY A 65 13.56 -5.84 -10.14
C GLY A 65 14.22 -4.85 -11.11
N ASN A 66 13.62 -4.59 -12.27
CA ASN A 66 14.17 -3.69 -13.30
C ASN A 66 13.57 -2.27 -13.25
N ALA A 67 12.78 -1.93 -12.23
CA ALA A 67 12.19 -0.61 -12.07
C ALA A 67 13.13 0.36 -11.34
N GLU A 68 12.99 1.66 -11.59
CA GLU A 68 13.66 2.68 -10.79
C GLU A 68 13.00 2.80 -9.40
N ASP A 69 13.51 2.03 -8.43
CA ASP A 69 12.82 1.78 -7.16
C ASP A 69 13.45 2.48 -5.95
N HIS A 70 14.59 3.15 -6.09
CA HIS A 70 15.38 3.64 -4.95
C HIS A 70 14.59 4.49 -3.94
N ALA A 71 13.76 5.42 -4.45
CA ALA A 71 12.92 6.26 -3.60
C ALA A 71 11.79 5.46 -2.92
N ALA A 72 11.21 4.49 -3.63
CA ALA A 72 10.14 3.65 -3.12
C ALA A 72 10.67 2.61 -2.11
N GLU A 73 11.86 2.05 -2.33
CA GLU A 73 12.57 1.18 -1.38
C GLU A 73 12.92 1.94 -0.11
N ALA A 74 13.40 3.19 -0.24
CA ALA A 74 13.65 4.05 0.92
C ALA A 74 12.36 4.31 1.72
N LEU A 75 11.24 4.58 1.03
CA LEU A 75 9.92 4.70 1.66
C LEU A 75 9.52 3.40 2.37
N ARG A 76 9.72 2.25 1.72
CA ARG A 76 9.42 0.92 2.29
C ARG A 76 10.17 0.70 3.60
N TYR A 77 11.47 0.93 3.62
CA TYR A 77 12.27 0.84 4.86
C TYR A 77 11.80 1.83 5.92
N GLY A 78 11.48 3.06 5.53
CA GLY A 78 10.95 4.08 6.43
C GLY A 78 9.65 3.65 7.11
N LEU A 79 8.73 3.02 6.37
CA LEU A 79 7.47 2.51 6.93
C LEU A 79 7.67 1.23 7.76
N MET A 80 8.56 0.34 7.35
CA MET A 80 8.84 -0.90 8.10
C MET A 80 9.49 -0.64 9.45
N SER A 81 10.27 0.43 9.58
CA SER A 81 10.91 0.81 10.85
C SER A 81 9.94 1.30 11.93
N ARG A 82 8.69 1.60 11.59
CA ARG A 82 7.70 2.18 12.51
C ARG A 82 6.77 1.07 13.01
N PRO A 83 6.57 0.85 14.32
CA PRO A 83 5.52 -0.04 14.78
C PRO A 83 4.14 0.56 14.47
N VAL A 84 3.21 -0.25 13.97
CA VAL A 84 1.81 0.17 13.73
C VAL A 84 0.89 -0.76 14.49
N GLN A 85 -0.14 -0.19 15.11
CA GLN A 85 -1.18 -0.96 15.76
C GLN A 85 -1.93 -1.79 14.71
N ALA A 86 -2.08 -3.08 14.96
CA ALA A 86 -2.84 -3.96 14.09
C ALA A 86 -4.26 -3.42 13.90
N ARG A 87 -4.67 -3.21 12.64
CA ARG A 87 -6.03 -2.77 12.32
C ARG A 87 -6.97 -3.93 12.59
N GLN A 88 -7.95 -3.75 13.46
CA GLN A 88 -9.05 -4.71 13.55
C GLN A 88 -9.87 -4.57 12.26
N GLN A 89 -9.75 -5.54 11.34
CA GLN A 89 -10.70 -5.61 10.25
C GLN A 89 -12.09 -5.76 10.86
N GLN A 90 -12.99 -4.80 10.58
CA GLN A 90 -14.40 -5.01 10.84
C GLN A 90 -14.78 -6.32 10.15
N ARG A 91 -15.11 -7.35 10.93
CA ARG A 91 -15.54 -8.64 10.38
C ARG A 91 -16.74 -8.33 9.50
N ARG A 92 -16.55 -8.36 8.18
CA ARG A 92 -17.66 -8.35 7.23
C ARG A 92 -18.52 -9.54 7.64
N GLN A 93 -19.73 -9.27 8.13
CA GLN A 93 -20.64 -10.35 8.47
C GLN A 93 -20.80 -11.20 7.20
N PRO A 94 -20.57 -12.52 7.26
CA PRO A 94 -20.75 -13.36 6.09
C PRO A 94 -22.18 -13.16 5.62
N LEU A 95 -22.34 -12.90 4.32
CA LEU A 95 -23.67 -12.83 3.70
C LEU A 95 -24.36 -14.15 4.04
N ARG A 96 -25.47 -14.09 4.79
CA ARG A 96 -26.29 -15.27 5.04
C ARG A 96 -26.87 -15.69 3.70
N TYR A 97 -26.38 -16.81 3.17
CA TYR A 97 -26.92 -17.37 1.93
C TYR A 97 -28.37 -17.80 2.19
N ASP A 98 -29.29 -17.13 1.50
CA ASP A 98 -30.70 -17.46 1.50
C ASP A 98 -31.08 -17.85 0.06
N PRO A 99 -31.33 -19.13 -0.22
CA PRO A 99 -31.65 -19.60 -1.57
C PRO A 99 -32.98 -19.07 -2.11
N PHE A 100 -33.81 -18.45 -1.26
CA PHE A 100 -35.08 -17.83 -1.65
C PHE A 100 -35.02 -16.29 -1.65
N ALA A 101 -33.85 -15.70 -1.37
CA ALA A 101 -33.70 -14.25 -1.40
C ALA A 101 -33.90 -13.72 -2.83
N VAL A 102 -34.84 -12.79 -2.98
CA VAL A 102 -35.07 -12.09 -4.24
C VAL A 102 -33.86 -11.16 -4.48
N PRO A 103 -33.10 -11.32 -5.59
CA PRO A 103 -31.99 -10.43 -5.88
C PRO A 103 -32.52 -9.00 -6.05
N LYS A 104 -31.98 -8.05 -5.28
CA LYS A 104 -32.27 -6.64 -5.49
C LYS A 104 -31.78 -6.25 -6.88
N ARG A 105 -32.69 -5.93 -7.79
CA ARG A 105 -32.37 -5.36 -9.10
C ARG A 105 -31.55 -4.10 -8.88
N GLN A 106 -30.25 -4.14 -9.15
CA GLN A 106 -29.46 -2.91 -9.26
C GLN A 106 -30.04 -2.14 -10.44
N GLY A 107 -30.42 -0.89 -10.21
CA GLY A 107 -31.01 -0.04 -11.23
C GLY A 107 -30.10 -0.01 -12.47
N SER A 108 -30.70 -0.23 -13.63
CA SER A 108 -30.04 -0.17 -14.93
C SER A 108 -29.35 1.19 -15.10
N VAL A 109 -28.02 1.23 -15.00
CA VAL A 109 -27.21 2.34 -15.51
C VAL A 109 -27.09 2.15 -17.02
N PHE A 110 -28.21 2.34 -17.72
CA PHE A 110 -28.24 2.49 -19.18
C PHE A 110 -29.49 3.29 -19.56
N GLN A 111 -29.38 4.61 -19.42
CA GLN A 111 -30.08 5.62 -20.23
C GLN A 111 -28.93 6.29 -21.00
N GLY A 112 -28.82 6.38 -22.31
CA GLY A 112 -29.77 6.27 -23.42
C GLY A 112 -29.27 7.30 -24.46
N LEU A 113 -29.05 6.83 -25.70
CA LEU A 113 -28.53 7.50 -26.93
C LEU A 113 -27.01 7.57 -27.08
#